data_AF-A0A1S1DAQ0-F1
#
_entry.id   AF-A0A1S1DAQ0-F1
#
_cell.length_a   1.000
_cell.length_b   1.000
_cell.length_c   1.000
_cell.angle_alpha   90.00
_cell.angle_beta   90.00
_cell.angle_gamma   90.00
#
_symmetry.space_group_name_H-M   'P 1'
#
loop_
_entity.id
_entity.type
_entity.pdbx_description
1 polymer ?
#
loop_
_entity_poly.entity_id
_entity_poly.type
_entity_poly.pdbx_seq_one_letter_code
_entity_poly.pdbx_strand_id
1 'polypeptide(L)'
;MYREVARSTKDGRQTERRAVSDGWAVSDTIGWQYDKVPADIAETITQLCGEVPSLGEASSFTALYTGDVEPTHTIDTKSGPFEAGGMPVRVPVPGRINALMRAHAEAYPVKVPTKAGDKTAASDTMRPSSVPTAGLGSIKYQPVEAETSTSPWEYLWLLEVDGEELKPEQYVKASSLLHKALVAAAGFGAPSLITGKYPKDHKPANSLALQYLPARYLPDYLRRGVKSQGVLLVLVPASAPTDEAVELGIALRSVETLYAQDFPRLTVKLRQKRLPAQGFWDAPKTGYKRLWRTLSAAVPESRVFNRPKKTETKAWTFADAALLSMAYVWRDSFEAPEAETSRERIRSLRDQVEETAEAKVLEAHRVTQNPAAYAYKLPRTLPAEPWRGVVDLGNLATDTTIVAIGQSRHMGGGLLVPFDVPTEEYDRRKKEEKHD
;
A
#
# COMPACT_ATOMS: atom_id res chain seq x y z
N MET A 1 30.99 6.59 3.52
CA MET A 1 31.30 6.21 2.11
C MET A 1 32.08 7.36 1.50
N TYR A 2 33.07 7.16 0.62
CA TYR A 2 33.87 8.25 0.03
C TYR A 2 33.66 8.31 -1.49
N ARG A 3 33.52 9.51 -2.07
CA ARG A 3 33.41 9.73 -3.52
C ARG A 3 34.66 10.44 -4.04
N GLU A 4 35.19 9.96 -5.16
CA GLU A 4 36.27 10.63 -5.87
C GLU A 4 35.72 11.82 -6.65
N VAL A 5 36.12 13.02 -6.24
CA VAL A 5 35.77 14.26 -6.92
C VAL A 5 37.01 14.74 -7.64
N ALA A 6 36.91 14.87 -8.97
CA ALA A 6 38.00 15.34 -9.80
C ALA A 6 37.96 16.86 -9.93
N ARG A 7 39.10 17.51 -9.71
CA ARG A 7 39.31 18.93 -10.01
C ARG A 7 40.38 19.07 -11.09
N SER A 8 40.18 20.02 -12.00
CA SER A 8 41.24 20.46 -12.91
C SER A 8 42.11 21.48 -12.19
N THR A 9 43.41 21.19 -12.06
CA THR A 9 44.44 22.11 -11.60
C THR A 9 45.38 22.45 -12.76
N LYS A 10 46.29 23.40 -12.55
CA LYS A 10 47.25 23.87 -13.56
C LYS A 10 48.15 22.75 -14.11
N ASP A 11 48.37 21.70 -13.32
CA ASP A 11 49.26 20.57 -13.63
C ASP A 11 48.51 19.26 -13.97
N GLY A 12 47.17 19.31 -14.14
CA GLY A 12 46.37 18.15 -14.56
C GLY A 12 45.08 17.93 -13.78
N ARG A 13 44.48 16.74 -13.94
CA ARG A 13 43.25 16.34 -13.24
C ARG A 13 43.61 15.66 -11.93
N GLN A 14 43.33 16.31 -10.80
CA GLN A 14 43.58 15.78 -9.46
C GLN A 14 42.27 15.25 -8.87
N THR A 15 42.27 13.99 -8.42
CA THR A 15 41.11 13.34 -7.79
C THR A 15 41.30 13.29 -6.27
N GLU A 16 40.33 13.79 -5.52
CA GLU A 16 40.31 13.73 -4.05
C GLU A 16 39.14 12.85 -3.59
N ARG A 17 39.38 12.00 -2.57
CA ARG A 17 38.34 11.20 -1.93
C ARG A 17 37.66 12.01 -0.85
N ARG A 18 36.43 12.45 -1.11
CA ARG A 18 35.59 13.17 -0.14
C ARG A 18 34.70 12.22 0.61
N ALA A 19 34.55 12.42 1.92
CA ALA A 19 33.49 11.77 2.68
C ALA A 19 32.15 12.20 2.08
N VAL A 20 31.35 11.22 1.63
CA VAL A 20 29.98 11.44 1.19
C VAL A 20 29.17 11.75 2.44
N SER A 21 28.39 12.82 2.39
CA SER A 21 27.37 13.13 3.40
C SER A 21 26.56 11.87 3.74
N ASP A 22 26.24 11.73 5.02
CA ASP A 22 25.29 10.82 5.64
C ASP A 22 23.82 11.14 5.24
N GLY A 23 23.65 11.70 4.04
CA GLY A 23 22.39 12.07 3.43
C GLY A 23 21.55 10.86 3.03
N TRP A 24 20.23 11.06 3.02
CA TRP A 24 19.24 10.03 2.78
C TRP A 24 18.53 10.34 1.46
N ALA A 25 18.46 9.35 0.57
CA ALA A 25 17.61 9.44 -0.62
C ALA A 25 16.22 8.90 -0.24
N VAL A 26 15.22 9.77 -0.27
CA VAL A 26 13.84 9.42 0.05
C VAL A 26 13.08 9.24 -1.26
N SER A 27 12.37 8.12 -1.40
CA SER A 27 11.61 7.80 -2.62
C SER A 27 10.18 8.36 -2.61
N ASP A 28 9.83 9.10 -1.55
CA ASP A 28 8.52 9.69 -1.31
C ASP A 28 8.66 11.09 -0.69
N THR A 29 7.54 11.77 -0.50
CA THR A 29 7.48 13.14 0.04
C THR A 29 7.61 13.13 1.57
N ILE A 30 8.42 14.03 2.11
CA ILE A 30 8.42 14.39 3.54
C ILE A 30 7.73 15.73 3.66
N GLY A 31 6.70 15.79 4.51
CA GLY A 31 5.92 17.00 4.73
C GLY A 31 5.89 17.42 6.19
N TRP A 32 5.75 18.72 6.40
CA TRP A 32 5.47 19.32 7.71
C TRP A 32 4.14 20.04 7.63
N GLN A 33 3.29 19.83 8.63
CA GLN A 33 2.00 20.50 8.76
C GLN A 33 2.08 21.55 9.88
N TYR A 34 1.45 22.69 9.64
CA TYR A 34 1.31 23.77 10.63
C TYR A 34 -0.18 23.94 10.95
N ASP A 35 -0.56 23.84 12.22
CA ASP A 35 -1.96 24.01 12.64
C ASP A 35 -2.46 25.44 12.40
N LYS A 36 -1.57 26.41 12.57
CA LYS A 36 -1.85 27.84 12.41
C LYS A 36 -0.61 28.52 11.83
N VAL A 37 -0.74 29.08 10.64
CA VAL A 37 0.30 29.89 9.99
C VAL A 37 -0.33 31.20 9.50
N PRO A 38 0.24 32.37 9.83
CA PRO A 38 -0.17 33.66 9.27
C PRO A 38 -0.07 33.66 7.73
N ALA A 39 -1.00 34.32 7.05
CA ALA A 39 -1.12 34.25 5.59
C ALA A 39 0.11 34.81 4.85
N ASP A 40 0.70 35.89 5.36
CA ASP A 40 1.93 36.49 4.84
C ASP A 40 3.14 35.54 4.95
N ILE A 41 3.22 34.80 6.06
CA ILE A 41 4.25 33.77 6.25
C ILE A 41 4.01 32.59 5.31
N ALA A 42 2.76 32.15 5.15
CA ALA A 42 2.40 31.08 4.22
C ALA A 42 2.83 31.41 2.79
N GLU A 43 2.48 32.62 2.32
CA GLU A 43 2.82 33.10 0.98
C GLU A 43 4.33 33.18 0.77
N THR A 44 5.07 33.69 1.77
CA THR A 44 6.54 33.75 1.71
C THR A 44 7.16 32.35 1.61
N ILE A 45 6.66 31.38 2.38
CA ILE A 45 7.13 29.99 2.31
C ILE A 45 6.85 29.40 0.93
N THR A 46 5.65 29.61 0.37
CA THR A 46 5.28 29.14 -0.97
C THR A 46 6.22 29.71 -2.04
N GLN A 47 6.58 30.99 -1.96
CA GLN A 47 7.53 31.61 -2.89
C GLN A 47 8.92 30.97 -2.77
N LEU A 48 9.42 30.82 -1.54
CA LEU A 48 10.74 30.21 -1.28
C LEU A 48 10.83 28.76 -1.77
N CYS A 49 9.74 27.99 -1.72
CA CYS A 49 9.72 26.62 -2.24
C CYS A 49 10.17 26.54 -3.71
N GLY A 50 9.82 27.52 -4.54
CA GLY A 50 10.20 27.57 -5.96
C GLY A 50 11.66 27.97 -6.20
N GLU A 51 12.35 28.51 -5.18
CA GLU A 51 13.72 29.02 -5.30
C GLU A 51 14.78 28.04 -4.80
N VAL A 52 14.39 26.90 -4.21
CA VAL A 52 15.32 25.93 -3.62
C VAL A 52 15.59 24.77 -4.58
N PRO A 53 16.72 24.74 -5.32
CA PRO A 53 17.05 23.65 -6.23
C PRO A 53 17.62 22.42 -5.51
N SER A 54 18.14 22.59 -4.30
CA SER A 54 18.79 21.54 -3.52
C SER A 54 18.78 21.85 -2.02
N LEU A 55 18.79 20.80 -1.20
CA LEU A 55 18.89 20.90 0.26
C LEU A 55 20.18 20.23 0.76
N GLY A 56 21.01 20.98 1.45
CA GLY A 56 22.31 20.53 1.93
C GLY A 56 23.39 20.67 0.86
N GLU A 57 23.77 19.57 0.22
CA GLU A 57 24.79 19.57 -0.84
C GLU A 57 24.18 19.98 -2.19
N ALA A 58 24.98 20.62 -3.06
CA ALA A 58 24.54 21.02 -4.39
C ALA A 58 24.09 19.85 -5.29
N SER A 59 24.52 18.62 -4.98
CA SER A 59 24.09 17.38 -5.65
C SER A 59 22.82 16.75 -5.06
N SER A 60 22.27 17.31 -3.97
CA SER A 60 21.07 16.82 -3.29
C SER A 60 19.85 17.58 -3.79
N PHE A 61 19.44 17.27 -5.02
CA PHE A 61 18.30 17.92 -5.66
C PHE A 61 17.01 17.62 -4.91
N THR A 62 16.19 18.64 -4.71
CA THR A 62 14.88 18.50 -4.07
C THR A 62 13.84 19.30 -4.83
N ALA A 63 12.58 18.91 -4.69
CA ALA A 63 11.44 19.69 -5.12
C ALA A 63 10.61 20.02 -3.88
N LEU A 64 10.53 21.31 -3.54
CA LEU A 64 9.69 21.79 -2.44
C LEU A 64 8.41 22.37 -3.02
N TYR A 65 7.28 22.05 -2.37
CA TYR A 65 5.98 22.58 -2.74
C TYR A 65 5.07 22.60 -1.51
N THR A 66 4.06 23.46 -1.54
CA THR A 66 3.00 23.49 -0.53
C THR A 66 1.82 22.62 -0.96
N GLY A 67 1.27 21.84 -0.04
CA GLY A 67 0.11 20.99 -0.28
C GLY A 67 -0.35 20.32 1.01
N ASP A 68 -1.42 19.54 0.91
CA ASP A 68 -1.95 18.79 2.04
C ASP A 68 -1.07 17.56 2.35
N VAL A 69 -0.82 17.34 3.63
CA VAL A 69 -0.03 16.21 4.14
C VAL A 69 -0.77 15.60 5.31
N GLU A 70 -0.92 14.28 5.29
CA GLU A 70 -1.46 13.53 6.43
C GLU A 70 -0.36 13.33 7.50
N PRO A 71 -0.56 13.78 8.75
CA PRO A 71 0.47 13.73 9.77
C PRO A 71 0.66 12.29 10.26
N THR A 72 1.86 11.74 10.06
CA THR A 72 2.25 10.45 10.66
C THR A 72 2.69 10.59 12.11
N HIS A 73 3.10 11.79 12.51
CA HIS A 73 3.55 12.11 13.85
C HIS A 73 3.02 13.47 14.29
N THR A 74 2.73 13.61 15.58
CA THR A 74 2.30 14.87 16.20
C THR A 74 3.30 15.33 17.24
N ILE A 75 3.38 16.64 17.45
CA ILE A 75 4.27 17.24 18.43
C ILE A 75 3.82 16.88 19.85
N ASP A 76 4.75 16.35 20.64
CA ASP A 76 4.52 16.04 22.04
C ASP A 76 5.08 17.17 22.90
N THR A 77 4.15 17.97 23.42
CA THR A 77 4.45 19.13 24.27
C THR A 77 4.45 18.80 25.76
N LYS A 78 4.11 17.55 26.13
CA LYS A 78 3.90 17.15 27.53
C LYS A 78 5.03 16.27 28.03
N SER A 79 5.57 15.39 27.20
CA SER A 79 6.65 14.49 27.60
C SER A 79 8.01 15.17 27.62
N GLY A 80 8.79 14.84 28.64
CA GLY A 80 10.20 15.22 28.72
C GLY A 80 11.07 14.43 27.74
N PRO A 81 12.27 14.93 27.41
CA PRO A 81 13.21 14.26 26.49
C PRO A 81 13.76 12.90 26.99
N PHE A 82 13.46 12.51 28.23
CA PHE A 82 13.90 11.26 28.86
C PHE A 82 12.79 10.19 28.99
N GLU A 83 11.55 10.51 28.63
CA GLU A 83 10.47 9.52 28.60
C GLU A 83 10.58 8.65 27.34
N ALA A 84 10.28 7.36 27.47
CA ALA A 84 10.34 6.40 26.37
C ALA A 84 9.31 6.71 25.25
N GLY A 85 9.53 6.18 24.04
CA GLY A 85 8.71 6.43 22.86
C GLY A 85 9.08 7.72 22.12
N GLY A 86 8.51 7.96 20.92
CA GLY A 86 8.67 9.17 20.12
C GLY A 86 10.05 9.41 19.45
N MET A 87 10.06 10.25 18.42
CA MET A 87 11.25 10.64 17.67
C MET A 87 11.71 12.06 18.06
N PRO A 88 12.96 12.26 18.51
CA PRO A 88 13.50 13.60 18.74
C PRO A 88 13.81 14.28 17.41
N VAL A 89 13.26 15.46 17.18
CA VAL A 89 13.47 16.29 15.99
C VAL A 89 14.04 17.64 16.39
N ARG A 90 15.09 18.08 15.69
CA ARG A 90 15.70 19.40 15.93
C ARG A 90 14.75 20.50 15.47
N VAL A 91 14.50 21.47 16.35
CA VAL A 91 13.59 22.59 16.07
C VAL A 91 14.25 23.94 16.40
N PRO A 92 13.83 25.03 15.74
CA PRO A 92 14.28 26.37 16.12
C PRO A 92 13.77 26.70 17.53
N VAL A 93 14.65 27.22 18.39
CA VAL A 93 14.31 27.80 19.69
C VAL A 93 14.58 29.31 19.69
N PRO A 94 14.07 30.07 20.68
CA PRO A 94 14.32 31.52 20.75
C PRO A 94 15.80 31.87 20.58
N GLY A 95 16.08 32.86 19.73
CA GLY A 95 17.44 33.25 19.34
C GLY A 95 17.93 32.66 18.01
N ARG A 96 17.21 31.70 17.41
CA ARG A 96 17.58 31.12 16.10
C ARG A 96 17.68 32.15 14.99
N ILE A 97 16.73 33.08 14.91
CA ILE A 97 16.71 34.14 13.87
C ILE A 97 17.99 34.97 13.95
N ASN A 98 18.34 35.46 15.14
CA ASN A 98 19.55 36.26 15.36
C ASN A 98 20.83 35.48 14.99
N ALA A 99 20.86 34.18 15.30
CA ALA A 99 21.98 33.32 14.93
C ALA A 99 22.12 33.17 13.40
N LEU A 100 21.00 32.99 12.69
CA LEU A 100 20.99 32.89 11.22
C LEU A 100 21.37 34.21 10.56
N MET A 101 20.85 35.36 11.04
CA MET A 101 21.21 36.68 10.52
C MET A 101 22.70 36.97 10.71
N ARG A 102 23.27 36.62 11.87
CA ARG A 102 24.70 36.78 12.12
C ARG A 102 25.54 35.92 11.18
N ALA A 103 25.19 34.65 11.04
CA ALA A 103 25.89 33.74 10.13
C ALA A 103 25.81 34.21 8.67
N HIS A 104 24.67 34.75 8.24
CA HIS A 104 24.52 35.34 6.91
C HIS A 104 25.43 36.56 6.73
N ALA A 105 25.47 37.49 7.70
CA ALA A 105 26.33 38.67 7.64
C ALA A 105 27.82 38.32 7.64
N GLU A 106 28.22 37.27 8.35
CA GLU A 106 29.59 36.75 8.34
C GLU A 106 29.96 36.09 7.01
N ALA A 107 29.02 35.35 6.39
CA ALA A 107 29.23 34.70 5.10
C ALA A 107 29.24 35.70 3.92
N TYR A 108 28.48 36.79 4.04
CA TYR A 108 28.34 37.83 3.02
C TYR A 108 28.73 39.20 3.58
N PRO A 109 30.03 39.45 3.82
CA PRO A 109 30.50 40.72 4.34
C PRO A 109 30.21 41.85 3.33
N VAL A 110 29.86 43.03 3.85
CA VAL A 110 29.49 44.22 3.06
C VAL A 110 30.60 44.65 2.08
N LYS A 111 31.86 44.35 2.38
CA LYS A 111 32.98 44.55 1.45
C LYS A 111 33.21 43.27 0.64
N VAL A 112 32.90 43.36 -0.66
CA VAL A 112 33.26 42.32 -1.63
C VAL A 112 34.79 42.13 -1.62
N PRO A 113 35.30 40.89 -1.59
CA PRO A 113 36.73 40.63 -1.72
C PRO A 113 37.32 41.30 -2.96
N THR A 114 38.50 41.89 -2.83
CA THR A 114 39.21 42.44 -4.00
C THR A 114 39.68 41.30 -4.90
N LYS A 115 39.88 41.55 -6.21
CA LYS A 115 40.41 40.55 -7.16
C LYS A 115 41.70 39.85 -6.69
N ALA A 116 42.48 40.49 -5.83
CA ALA A 116 43.69 39.91 -5.24
C ALA A 116 43.37 38.99 -4.04
N GLY A 117 42.34 39.32 -3.25
CA GLY A 117 41.88 38.53 -2.11
C GLY A 117 40.98 37.34 -2.47
N ASP A 118 40.43 37.33 -3.69
CA ASP A 118 39.65 36.20 -4.25
C ASP A 118 40.51 35.20 -5.05
N LYS A 119 41.85 35.37 -5.04
CA LYS A 119 42.75 34.40 -5.64
C LYS A 119 42.83 33.16 -4.75
N THR A 120 42.50 32.00 -5.31
CA THR A 120 42.64 30.71 -4.62
C THR A 120 44.08 30.48 -4.16
N ALA A 121 44.29 30.34 -2.87
CA ALA A 121 45.56 29.97 -2.25
C ALA A 121 45.75 28.44 -2.29
N ALA A 122 47.01 27.98 -2.26
CA ALA A 122 47.31 26.54 -2.19
C ALA A 122 46.81 25.88 -0.88
N SER A 123 46.56 26.68 0.16
CA SER A 123 45.97 26.28 1.44
C SER A 123 44.44 26.33 1.47
N ASP A 124 43.78 26.80 0.40
CA ASP A 124 42.32 26.83 0.34
C ASP A 124 41.78 25.42 0.26
N THR A 125 41.31 24.94 1.40
CA THR A 125 40.53 23.71 1.47
C THR A 125 39.07 24.05 1.18
N MET A 126 38.41 23.29 0.31
CA MET A 126 36.96 23.36 0.11
C MET A 126 36.26 22.83 1.37
N ARG A 127 36.26 23.62 2.45
CA ARG A 127 35.43 23.36 3.62
C ARG A 127 34.08 24.00 3.37
N PRO A 128 32.98 23.22 3.30
CA PRO A 128 31.66 23.83 3.30
C PRO A 128 31.53 24.68 4.56
N SER A 129 30.91 25.87 4.44
CA SER A 129 30.61 26.70 5.60
C SER A 129 29.85 25.86 6.63
N SER A 130 30.29 25.92 7.89
CA SER A 130 29.63 25.17 8.95
C SER A 130 28.16 25.59 9.05
N VAL A 131 27.24 24.62 9.01
CA VAL A 131 25.81 24.89 9.19
C VAL A 131 25.62 25.50 10.59
N PRO A 132 25.05 26.71 10.72
CA PRO A 132 24.83 27.32 12.02
C PRO A 132 23.94 26.42 12.87
N THR A 133 24.41 26.01 14.04
CA THR A 133 23.65 25.16 14.99
C THR A 133 23.10 25.94 16.17
N ALA A 134 23.56 27.18 16.38
CA ALA A 134 23.09 28.03 17.48
C ALA A 134 21.59 28.32 17.38
N GLY A 135 20.89 28.24 18.52
CA GLY A 135 19.44 28.39 18.58
C GLY A 135 18.65 27.19 18.04
N LEU A 136 19.26 26.00 17.97
CA LEU A 136 18.53 24.74 17.78
C LEU A 136 18.29 24.06 19.12
N GLY A 137 17.05 23.63 19.34
CA GLY A 137 16.67 22.72 20.41
C GLY A 137 16.20 21.39 19.83
N SER A 138 15.63 20.55 20.68
CA SER A 138 15.00 19.28 20.29
C SER A 138 13.60 19.23 20.87
N ILE A 139 12.64 18.82 20.05
CA ILE A 139 11.29 18.49 20.50
C ILE A 139 10.97 17.06 20.11
N LYS A 140 10.05 16.45 20.85
CA LYS A 140 9.64 15.07 20.65
C LYS A 140 8.40 15.02 19.76
N TYR A 141 8.42 14.14 18.77
CA TYR A 141 7.26 13.83 17.93
C TYR A 141 6.79 12.41 18.23
N GLN A 142 5.52 12.24 18.54
CA GLN A 142 4.92 10.92 18.79
C GLN A 142 4.21 10.44 17.53
N PRO A 143 4.29 9.15 17.19
CA PRO A 143 3.50 8.61 16.10
C PRO A 143 2.02 8.84 16.42
N VAL A 144 1.25 9.25 15.41
CA VAL A 144 -0.21 9.20 15.51
C VAL A 144 -0.56 7.73 15.64
N GLU A 145 -1.27 7.34 16.71
CA GLU A 145 -1.76 5.97 16.84
C GLU A 145 -2.60 5.65 15.59
N ALA A 146 -2.07 4.77 14.74
CA ALA A 146 -2.83 4.27 13.62
C ALA A 146 -4.00 3.49 14.19
N GLU A 147 -5.21 3.73 13.66
CA GLU A 147 -6.32 2.82 13.90
C GLU A 147 -5.84 1.39 13.60
N THR A 148 -6.13 0.46 14.51
CA THR A 148 -5.80 -0.95 14.30
C THR A 148 -6.54 -1.43 13.06
N SER A 149 -5.81 -1.49 11.95
CA SER A 149 -6.35 -1.95 10.67
C SER A 149 -6.70 -3.43 10.77
N THR A 150 -7.98 -3.74 10.61
CA THR A 150 -8.46 -5.13 10.47
C THR A 150 -8.36 -5.61 9.01
N SER A 151 -7.79 -4.79 8.14
CA SER A 151 -7.72 -5.06 6.72
C SER A 151 -6.66 -6.12 6.39
N PRO A 152 -7.01 -7.14 5.58
CA PRO A 152 -6.07 -8.20 5.19
C PRO A 152 -4.92 -7.71 4.31
N TRP A 153 -5.14 -6.60 3.59
CA TRP A 153 -4.10 -5.83 2.91
C TRP A 153 -4.02 -4.45 3.54
N GLU A 154 -2.84 -3.87 3.69
CA GLU A 154 -2.67 -2.58 4.36
C GLU A 154 -2.93 -1.42 3.40
N TYR A 155 -2.35 -1.50 2.21
CA TYR A 155 -2.47 -0.48 1.18
C TYR A 155 -2.41 -1.10 -0.22
N LEU A 156 -2.70 -0.29 -1.22
CA LEU A 156 -2.67 -0.69 -2.62
C LEU A 156 -2.11 0.40 -3.54
N TRP A 157 -1.60 -0.03 -4.69
CA TRP A 157 -1.34 0.84 -5.84
C TRP A 157 -2.39 0.65 -6.93
N LEU A 158 -2.65 1.74 -7.64
CA LEU A 158 -3.60 1.79 -8.75
C LEU A 158 -2.87 2.07 -10.05
N LEU A 159 -3.08 1.20 -11.05
CA LEU A 159 -2.56 1.33 -12.39
C LEU A 159 -3.73 1.50 -13.35
N GLU A 160 -3.80 2.63 -14.05
CA GLU A 160 -4.80 2.81 -15.10
C GLU A 160 -4.48 1.94 -16.30
N VAL A 161 -5.50 1.28 -16.87
CA VAL A 161 -5.36 0.40 -18.03
C VAL A 161 -5.99 1.08 -19.24
N ASP A 162 -5.19 1.51 -20.21
CA ASP A 162 -5.71 2.09 -21.45
C ASP A 162 -6.44 1.01 -22.28
N GLY A 163 -7.50 1.42 -22.99
CA GLY A 163 -8.26 0.57 -23.91
C GLY A 163 -9.68 0.26 -23.45
N GLU A 164 -10.27 -0.79 -24.03
CA GLU A 164 -11.61 -1.26 -23.67
C GLU A 164 -11.63 -1.94 -22.30
N GLU A 165 -12.81 -1.94 -21.67
CA GLU A 165 -13.01 -2.66 -20.42
C GLU A 165 -12.82 -4.17 -20.63
N LEU A 166 -12.06 -4.80 -19.74
CA LEU A 166 -11.88 -6.25 -19.77
C LEU A 166 -13.15 -6.98 -19.31
N LYS A 167 -13.38 -8.15 -19.89
CA LYS A 167 -14.42 -9.09 -19.44
C LYS A 167 -13.96 -9.83 -18.18
N PRO A 168 -14.88 -10.29 -17.30
CA PRO A 168 -14.50 -11.01 -16.07
C PRO A 168 -13.56 -12.21 -16.29
N GLU A 169 -13.72 -12.93 -17.39
CA GLU A 169 -12.87 -14.08 -17.76
C GLU A 169 -11.41 -13.69 -18.08
N GLN A 170 -11.16 -12.39 -18.32
CA GLN A 170 -9.85 -11.85 -18.66
C GLN A 170 -9.07 -11.35 -17.43
N TYR A 171 -9.72 -11.20 -16.27
CA TYR A 171 -9.11 -10.56 -15.09
C TYR A 171 -7.93 -11.36 -14.54
N VAL A 172 -8.06 -12.68 -14.47
CA VAL A 172 -6.99 -13.58 -14.04
C VAL A 172 -5.81 -13.51 -14.99
N LYS A 173 -6.07 -13.48 -16.31
CA LYS A 173 -5.02 -13.37 -17.32
C LYS A 173 -4.29 -12.04 -17.20
N ALA A 174 -4.99 -10.91 -17.12
CA ALA A 174 -4.39 -9.59 -16.94
C ALA A 174 -3.54 -9.52 -15.67
N SER A 175 -4.07 -10.01 -14.54
CA SER A 175 -3.37 -10.06 -13.25
C SER A 175 -2.11 -10.94 -13.33
N SER A 176 -2.19 -12.07 -14.04
CA SER A 176 -1.02 -12.94 -14.25
C SER A 176 0.06 -12.32 -15.14
N LEU A 177 -0.31 -11.47 -16.10
CA LEU A 177 0.64 -10.74 -16.94
C LEU A 177 1.33 -9.64 -16.15
N LEU A 178 0.58 -8.92 -15.31
CA LEU A 178 1.16 -7.96 -14.36
C LEU A 178 2.14 -8.67 -13.42
N HIS A 179 1.76 -9.82 -12.85
CA HIS A 179 2.65 -10.61 -12.00
C HIS A 179 3.97 -10.97 -12.68
N LYS A 180 3.90 -11.48 -13.92
CA LYS A 180 5.09 -11.82 -14.71
C LYS A 180 5.94 -10.60 -15.02
N ALA A 181 5.30 -9.47 -15.35
CA ALA A 181 6.00 -8.22 -15.60
C ALA A 181 6.73 -7.72 -14.34
N LEU A 182 6.11 -7.82 -13.16
CA LEU A 182 6.74 -7.46 -11.89
C LEU A 182 7.93 -8.35 -11.55
N VAL A 183 7.81 -9.67 -11.75
CA VAL A 183 8.91 -10.62 -11.56
C VAL A 183 10.06 -10.30 -12.53
N ALA A 184 9.75 -9.99 -13.79
CA ALA A 184 10.76 -9.62 -14.78
C ALA A 184 11.45 -8.28 -14.44
N ALA A 185 10.69 -7.29 -13.97
CA ALA A 185 11.17 -5.99 -13.56
C ALA A 185 12.07 -6.04 -12.32
N ALA A 186 11.72 -6.88 -11.33
CA ALA A 186 12.53 -7.07 -10.13
C ALA A 186 13.85 -7.80 -10.44
N GLY A 187 13.88 -8.65 -11.48
CA GLY A 187 15.10 -9.32 -11.92
C GLY A 187 15.56 -10.47 -11.01
N PHE A 188 16.87 -10.74 -11.00
CA PHE A 188 17.44 -11.82 -10.19
C PHE A 188 17.42 -11.45 -8.70
N GLY A 189 16.85 -12.33 -7.87
CA GLY A 189 16.67 -12.05 -6.44
C GLY A 189 15.33 -11.39 -6.08
N ALA A 190 14.34 -11.41 -6.99
CA ALA A 190 13.03 -10.82 -6.75
C ALA A 190 12.42 -11.25 -5.38
N PRO A 191 11.82 -10.31 -4.62
CA PRO A 191 11.29 -10.54 -3.27
C PRO A 191 10.29 -11.69 -3.16
N SER A 192 10.16 -12.26 -1.96
CA SER A 192 9.13 -13.25 -1.65
C SER A 192 7.72 -12.68 -1.83
N LEU A 193 7.53 -11.39 -1.53
CA LEU A 193 6.30 -10.63 -1.75
C LEU A 193 5.87 -10.65 -3.22
N ILE A 194 6.81 -10.46 -4.15
CA ILE A 194 6.53 -10.43 -5.59
C ILE A 194 6.42 -11.85 -6.14
N THR A 195 7.35 -12.74 -5.78
CA THR A 195 7.40 -14.10 -6.35
C THR A 195 6.34 -15.03 -5.78
N GLY A 196 5.80 -14.72 -4.60
CA GLY A 196 4.91 -15.57 -3.82
C GLY A 196 5.60 -16.79 -3.20
N LYS A 197 6.94 -16.85 -3.23
CA LYS A 197 7.74 -17.94 -2.68
C LYS A 197 8.28 -17.53 -1.32
N TYR A 198 7.54 -17.87 -0.28
CA TYR A 198 7.96 -17.65 1.11
C TYR A 198 8.73 -18.85 1.66
N PRO A 199 9.64 -18.65 2.62
CA PRO A 199 10.19 -19.72 3.44
C PRO A 199 9.07 -20.52 4.12
N LYS A 200 9.27 -21.83 4.32
CA LYS A 200 8.21 -22.75 4.79
C LYS A 200 7.54 -22.30 6.10
N ASP A 201 8.31 -21.69 7.00
CA ASP A 201 7.83 -21.33 8.34
C ASP A 201 7.26 -19.90 8.42
N HIS A 202 7.30 -19.14 7.31
CA HIS A 202 6.95 -17.71 7.28
C HIS A 202 5.91 -17.40 6.20
N LYS A 203 4.95 -18.31 5.96
CA LYS A 203 3.91 -18.06 4.96
C LYS A 203 2.77 -17.22 5.57
N PRO A 204 2.59 -15.95 5.17
CA PRO A 204 1.52 -15.10 5.69
C PRO A 204 0.12 -15.63 5.28
N ALA A 205 -0.93 -15.17 5.96
CA ALA A 205 -2.32 -15.48 5.57
C ALA A 205 -2.62 -14.96 4.16
N ASN A 206 -2.10 -13.77 3.83
CA ASN A 206 -2.26 -13.13 2.54
C ASN A 206 -0.92 -12.81 1.90
N SER A 207 -0.85 -13.00 0.59
CA SER A 207 0.25 -12.58 -0.27
C SER A 207 -0.15 -11.30 -1.01
N LEU A 208 0.76 -10.80 -1.84
CA LEU A 208 0.44 -9.80 -2.86
C LEU A 208 -0.77 -10.26 -3.69
N ALA A 209 -1.81 -9.43 -3.73
CA ALA A 209 -2.98 -9.68 -4.56
C ALA A 209 -3.05 -8.69 -5.72
N LEU A 210 -3.28 -9.23 -6.92
CA LEU A 210 -3.43 -8.47 -8.14
C LEU A 210 -4.86 -8.63 -8.64
N GLN A 211 -5.56 -7.51 -8.83
CA GLN A 211 -6.96 -7.51 -9.20
C GLN A 211 -7.23 -6.51 -10.32
N TYR A 212 -8.25 -6.77 -11.14
CA TYR A 212 -8.76 -5.80 -12.10
C TYR A 212 -10.11 -5.26 -11.60
N LEU A 213 -10.27 -3.94 -11.66
CA LEU A 213 -11.49 -3.26 -11.27
C LEU A 213 -11.97 -2.36 -12.42
N PRO A 214 -13.16 -2.60 -12.99
CA PRO A 214 -13.78 -1.67 -13.92
C PRO A 214 -13.99 -0.29 -13.27
N ALA A 215 -13.75 0.77 -14.03
CA ALA A 215 -13.80 2.15 -13.51
C ALA A 215 -15.18 2.54 -12.97
N ARG A 216 -16.25 1.89 -13.44
CA ARG A 216 -17.62 2.10 -12.92
C ARG A 216 -17.79 1.75 -11.44
N TYR A 217 -16.94 0.88 -10.90
CA TYR A 217 -16.97 0.49 -9.49
C TYR A 217 -16.04 1.34 -8.64
N LEU A 218 -15.18 2.17 -9.23
CA LEU A 218 -14.28 2.99 -8.45
C LEU A 218 -15.07 3.94 -7.52
N PRO A 219 -14.56 4.16 -6.29
CA PRO A 219 -15.09 5.17 -5.39
C PRO A 219 -15.13 6.54 -6.05
N ASP A 220 -16.08 7.38 -5.63
CA ASP A 220 -16.33 8.69 -6.24
C ASP A 220 -15.09 9.59 -6.21
N TYR A 221 -14.30 9.51 -5.15
CA TYR A 221 -13.07 10.31 -4.98
C TYR A 221 -11.95 9.93 -5.97
N LEU A 222 -11.90 8.67 -6.44
CA LEU A 222 -10.94 8.20 -7.45
C LEU A 222 -11.49 8.31 -8.87
N ARG A 223 -12.78 8.03 -9.04
CA ARG A 223 -13.44 7.94 -10.35
C ARG A 223 -13.28 9.22 -11.18
N ARG A 224 -13.25 10.40 -10.54
CA ARG A 224 -13.05 11.68 -11.22
C ARG A 224 -11.66 11.85 -11.84
N GLY A 225 -10.65 11.17 -11.30
CA GLY A 225 -9.26 11.27 -11.75
C GLY A 225 -8.84 10.22 -12.79
N VAL A 226 -9.59 9.11 -12.87
CA VAL A 226 -9.31 8.00 -13.77
C VAL A 226 -9.97 8.24 -15.13
N LYS A 227 -9.17 8.18 -16.19
CA LYS A 227 -9.64 8.40 -17.57
C LYS A 227 -9.92 7.09 -18.31
N SER A 228 -9.34 6.01 -17.82
CA SER A 228 -9.48 4.66 -18.37
C SER A 228 -10.79 3.97 -17.96
N GLN A 229 -11.18 2.93 -18.71
CA GLN A 229 -12.38 2.13 -18.41
C GLN A 229 -12.16 1.09 -17.30
N GLY A 230 -10.91 0.89 -16.86
CA GLY A 230 -10.59 0.05 -15.71
C GLY A 230 -9.19 0.26 -15.20
N VAL A 231 -8.92 -0.33 -14.04
CA VAL A 231 -7.66 -0.23 -13.32
C VAL A 231 -7.19 -1.60 -12.86
N LEU A 232 -5.87 -1.77 -12.77
CA LEU A 232 -5.26 -2.87 -12.04
C LEU A 232 -4.89 -2.39 -10.64
N LEU A 233 -5.28 -3.18 -9.66
CA LEU A 233 -5.00 -2.96 -8.24
C LEU A 233 -3.92 -3.92 -7.79
N VAL A 234 -2.96 -3.40 -7.05
CA VAL A 234 -1.85 -4.16 -6.45
C VAL A 234 -1.96 -4.01 -4.95
N LEU A 235 -2.57 -4.99 -4.28
CA LEU A 235 -2.85 -4.97 -2.86
C LEU A 235 -1.69 -5.63 -2.08
N VAL A 236 -1.14 -4.90 -1.11
CA VAL A 236 0.02 -5.32 -0.31
C VAL A 236 -0.45 -5.79 1.08
N PRO A 237 -0.09 -7.02 1.50
CA PRO A 237 -0.50 -7.54 2.80
C PRO A 237 0.15 -6.73 3.93
N ALA A 238 -0.54 -6.60 5.07
CA ALA A 238 -0.01 -5.89 6.25
C ALA A 238 1.28 -6.52 6.83
N SER A 239 1.51 -7.80 6.54
CA SER A 239 2.72 -8.52 6.94
C SER A 239 3.90 -8.31 5.98
N ALA A 240 3.79 -7.44 4.97
CA ALA A 240 4.84 -7.23 3.98
C ALA A 240 6.07 -6.53 4.60
N PRO A 241 7.29 -7.07 4.44
CA PRO A 241 8.50 -6.37 4.83
C PRO A 241 8.67 -5.03 4.10
N THR A 242 9.12 -4.00 4.81
CA THR A 242 9.21 -2.62 4.28
C THR A 242 10.17 -2.50 3.10
N ASP A 243 11.29 -3.23 3.14
CA ASP A 243 12.27 -3.32 2.05
C ASP A 243 11.68 -3.98 0.79
N GLU A 244 10.99 -5.11 0.94
CA GLU A 244 10.31 -5.77 -0.18
C GLU A 244 9.20 -4.90 -0.79
N ALA A 245 8.50 -4.12 0.04
CA ALA A 245 7.51 -3.14 -0.40
C ALA A 245 8.10 -1.98 -1.22
N VAL A 246 9.32 -1.53 -0.88
CA VAL A 246 10.06 -0.52 -1.66
C VAL A 246 10.45 -1.08 -3.02
N GLU A 247 10.98 -2.31 -3.06
CA GLU A 247 11.35 -2.97 -4.31
C GLU A 247 10.15 -3.18 -5.24
N LEU A 248 8.99 -3.56 -4.68
CA LEU A 248 7.74 -3.65 -5.43
C LEU A 248 7.35 -2.28 -6.03
N GLY A 249 7.48 -1.20 -5.27
CA GLY A 249 7.26 0.16 -5.78
C GLY A 249 8.19 0.54 -6.94
N ILE A 250 9.46 0.11 -6.89
CA ILE A 250 10.43 0.30 -7.98
C ILE A 250 10.01 -0.52 -9.21
N ALA A 251 9.70 -1.81 -9.03
CA ALA A 251 9.28 -2.69 -10.11
C ALA A 251 8.03 -2.16 -10.82
N LEU A 252 7.01 -1.71 -10.06
CA LEU A 252 5.79 -1.13 -10.61
C LEU A 252 6.03 0.07 -11.54
N ARG A 253 7.00 0.93 -11.23
CA ARG A 253 7.34 2.09 -12.07
C ARG A 253 7.93 1.70 -13.42
N SER A 254 8.52 0.53 -13.53
CA SER A 254 9.12 0.04 -14.78
C SER A 254 8.13 -0.72 -15.70
N VAL A 255 6.95 -1.07 -15.20
CA VAL A 255 5.94 -1.79 -15.97
C VAL A 255 5.06 -0.79 -16.71
N GLU A 256 5.23 -0.70 -18.03
CA GLU A 256 4.44 0.19 -18.89
C GLU A 256 3.43 -0.55 -19.77
N THR A 257 3.73 -1.81 -20.13
CA THR A 257 2.86 -2.60 -21.02
C THR A 257 2.77 -4.05 -20.60
N LEU A 258 1.58 -4.63 -20.75
CA LEU A 258 1.30 -6.05 -20.53
C LEU A 258 0.88 -6.68 -21.85
N TYR A 259 1.49 -7.78 -22.23
CA TYR A 259 1.19 -8.44 -23.50
C TYR A 259 1.29 -9.96 -23.40
N ALA A 260 0.47 -10.65 -24.20
CA ALA A 260 0.59 -12.07 -24.49
C ALA A 260 0.05 -12.34 -25.91
N GLN A 261 0.41 -13.47 -26.51
CA GLN A 261 -0.03 -13.81 -27.87
C GLN A 261 -1.56 -13.93 -28.00
N ASP A 262 -2.23 -14.40 -26.95
CA ASP A 262 -3.67 -14.66 -26.87
C ASP A 262 -4.43 -13.58 -26.08
N PHE A 263 -3.85 -12.40 -25.89
CA PHE A 263 -4.40 -11.35 -25.03
C PHE A 263 -4.13 -9.96 -25.61
N PRO A 264 -5.08 -9.00 -25.51
CA PRO A 264 -4.84 -7.64 -25.99
C PRO A 264 -3.63 -7.03 -25.28
N ARG A 265 -2.84 -6.27 -26.03
CA ARG A 265 -1.77 -5.47 -25.45
C ARG A 265 -2.40 -4.36 -24.60
N LEU A 266 -2.07 -4.33 -23.31
CA LEU A 266 -2.53 -3.32 -22.38
C LEU A 266 -1.39 -2.35 -22.09
N THR A 267 -1.67 -1.06 -22.18
CA THR A 267 -0.78 -0.02 -21.64
C THR A 267 -1.23 0.30 -20.23
N VAL A 268 -0.30 0.28 -19.28
CA VAL A 268 -0.58 0.54 -17.86
C VAL A 268 0.16 1.78 -17.39
N LYS A 269 -0.52 2.62 -16.61
CA LYS A 269 0.03 3.86 -16.07
C LYS A 269 -0.12 3.85 -14.55
N LEU A 270 1.01 3.79 -13.86
CA LEU A 270 1.02 3.88 -12.40
C LEU A 270 0.62 5.28 -11.95
N ARG A 271 -0.43 5.36 -11.11
CA ARG A 271 -0.74 6.58 -10.37
C ARG A 271 0.03 6.56 -9.06
N GLN A 272 0.88 7.56 -8.83
CA GLN A 272 1.78 7.62 -7.68
C GLN A 272 1.08 8.09 -6.40
N LYS A 273 0.11 7.32 -5.89
CA LYS A 273 -0.42 7.48 -4.53
C LYS A 273 -0.68 6.09 -3.96
N ARG A 274 -0.02 5.77 -2.83
CA ARG A 274 -0.42 4.60 -2.03
C ARG A 274 -1.79 4.91 -1.44
N LEU A 275 -2.75 4.04 -1.68
CA LEU A 275 -4.10 4.18 -1.15
C LEU A 275 -4.28 3.18 0.00
N PRO A 276 -4.86 3.60 1.13
CA PRO A 276 -5.16 2.66 2.20
C PRO A 276 -6.22 1.66 1.71
N ALA A 277 -6.08 0.40 2.11
CA ALA A 277 -7.04 -0.64 1.75
C ALA A 277 -8.32 -0.54 2.61
N GLN A 278 -8.16 -0.21 3.90
CA GLN A 278 -9.25 0.30 4.74
C GLN A 278 -9.56 1.74 4.33
N GLY A 279 -10.83 2.10 4.16
CA GLY A 279 -11.22 3.40 3.61
C GLY A 279 -11.16 3.48 2.08
N PHE A 280 -10.93 2.36 1.38
CA PHE A 280 -10.91 2.36 -0.08
C PHE A 280 -12.31 2.62 -0.67
N TRP A 281 -13.35 1.98 -0.17
CA TRP A 281 -14.72 2.19 -0.66
C TRP A 281 -15.40 3.36 0.03
N ASP A 282 -16.29 4.06 -0.69
CA ASP A 282 -17.13 5.10 -0.10
C ASP A 282 -18.00 4.52 1.03
N ALA A 283 -18.18 5.25 2.13
CA ALA A 283 -19.01 4.77 3.25
C ALA A 283 -20.49 4.57 2.82
N PRO A 284 -21.21 3.59 3.41
CA PRO A 284 -22.62 3.40 3.12
C PRO A 284 -23.44 4.61 3.58
N LYS A 285 -24.51 4.90 2.84
CA LYS A 285 -25.43 6.00 3.19
C LYS A 285 -26.18 5.68 4.49
N THR A 286 -26.55 6.72 5.23
CA THR A 286 -27.41 6.57 6.42
C THR A 286 -28.71 5.84 6.06
N GLY A 287 -29.10 4.86 6.88
CA GLY A 287 -30.29 4.02 6.64
C GLY A 287 -30.03 2.80 5.74
N TYR A 288 -28.82 2.66 5.19
CA TYR A 288 -28.40 1.51 4.40
C TYR A 288 -27.37 0.66 5.14
N LYS A 289 -27.34 -0.62 4.80
CA LYS A 289 -26.34 -1.61 5.22
C LYS A 289 -25.60 -2.12 3.99
N ARG A 290 -24.32 -2.44 4.18
CA ARG A 290 -23.46 -2.90 3.09
C ARG A 290 -23.48 -4.41 2.98
N LEU A 291 -23.62 -4.88 1.75
CA LEU A 291 -23.38 -6.26 1.35
C LEU A 291 -22.32 -6.30 0.26
N TRP A 292 -21.75 -7.48 0.06
CA TRP A 292 -20.62 -7.67 -0.83
C TRP A 292 -20.97 -8.71 -1.89
N ARG A 293 -20.67 -8.41 -3.15
CA ARG A 293 -20.79 -9.39 -4.23
C ARG A 293 -19.44 -9.68 -4.85
N THR A 294 -19.24 -10.92 -5.28
CA THR A 294 -18.05 -11.28 -6.07
C THR A 294 -18.08 -10.60 -7.44
N LEU A 295 -17.12 -9.72 -7.73
CA LEU A 295 -16.98 -9.07 -9.03
C LEU A 295 -16.59 -10.08 -10.12
N SER A 296 -15.49 -10.81 -9.88
CA SER A 296 -15.11 -12.00 -10.62
C SER A 296 -15.33 -13.22 -9.73
N ALA A 297 -15.57 -14.38 -10.35
CA ALA A 297 -15.87 -15.58 -9.59
C ALA A 297 -14.70 -15.92 -8.63
N ALA A 298 -15.05 -16.34 -7.41
CA ALA A 298 -14.09 -16.82 -6.43
C ALA A 298 -13.89 -18.33 -6.62
N VAL A 299 -12.66 -18.81 -6.47
CA VAL A 299 -12.36 -20.25 -6.44
C VAL A 299 -12.21 -20.70 -4.98
N PRO A 300 -12.94 -21.73 -4.52
CA PRO A 300 -12.89 -22.20 -3.14
C PRO A 300 -11.51 -22.70 -2.70
N GLU A 301 -11.29 -22.64 -1.39
CA GLU A 301 -10.05 -23.06 -0.73
C GLU A 301 -9.93 -24.58 -0.53
N SER A 302 -11.06 -25.27 -0.60
CA SER A 302 -11.20 -26.70 -0.38
C SER A 302 -12.09 -27.31 -1.47
N ARG A 303 -12.02 -28.64 -1.62
CA ARG A 303 -13.06 -29.36 -2.36
C ARG A 303 -14.36 -29.32 -1.57
N VAL A 304 -15.48 -29.15 -2.25
CA VAL A 304 -16.78 -29.44 -1.67
C VAL A 304 -16.83 -30.95 -1.34
N PHE A 305 -16.93 -31.29 -0.05
CA PHE A 305 -16.98 -32.69 0.37
C PHE A 305 -18.42 -33.20 0.30
N ASN A 306 -18.84 -33.67 -0.88
CA ASN A 306 -20.22 -34.07 -1.19
C ASN A 306 -20.79 -35.26 -0.39
N ARG A 307 -20.00 -35.92 0.48
CA ARG A 307 -20.49 -37.03 1.32
C ARG A 307 -20.15 -36.77 2.79
N PRO A 308 -21.14 -36.44 3.63
CA PRO A 308 -20.93 -36.41 5.07
C PRO A 308 -20.50 -37.80 5.57
N LYS A 309 -19.61 -37.87 6.56
CA LYS A 309 -19.39 -39.12 7.29
C LYS A 309 -20.67 -39.51 8.03
N LYS A 310 -20.82 -40.79 8.40
CA LYS A 310 -21.96 -41.28 9.20
C LYS A 310 -22.22 -40.49 10.50
N THR A 311 -21.20 -39.80 11.02
CA THR A 311 -21.24 -38.98 12.23
C THR A 311 -21.62 -37.52 11.98
N GLU A 312 -21.81 -37.11 10.73
CA GLU A 312 -22.01 -35.71 10.35
C GLU A 312 -23.45 -35.50 9.87
N THR A 313 -24.10 -34.45 10.37
CA THR A 313 -25.53 -34.17 10.16
C THR A 313 -25.83 -33.32 8.91
N LYS A 314 -24.88 -32.51 8.42
CA LYS A 314 -25.07 -31.62 7.25
C LYS A 314 -23.98 -31.84 6.20
N ALA A 315 -24.38 -31.82 4.92
CA ALA A 315 -23.45 -31.88 3.79
C ALA A 315 -22.71 -30.55 3.62
N TRP A 316 -21.45 -30.59 3.18
CA TRP A 316 -20.66 -29.38 2.90
C TRP A 316 -21.17 -28.70 1.62
N THR A 317 -21.58 -27.45 1.75
CA THR A 317 -22.20 -26.64 0.68
C THR A 317 -21.21 -25.63 0.09
N PHE A 318 -21.64 -24.91 -0.95
CA PHE A 318 -20.87 -23.76 -1.46
C PHE A 318 -20.85 -22.59 -0.49
N ALA A 319 -21.88 -22.43 0.36
CA ALA A 319 -21.89 -21.43 1.42
C ALA A 319 -20.79 -21.73 2.46
N ASP A 320 -20.66 -23.00 2.87
CA ASP A 320 -19.57 -23.43 3.77
C ASP A 320 -18.18 -23.19 3.14
N ALA A 321 -18.05 -23.46 1.85
CA ALA A 321 -16.82 -23.22 1.11
C ALA A 321 -16.49 -21.71 1.00
N ALA A 322 -17.50 -20.85 0.86
CA ALA A 322 -17.36 -19.40 0.83
C ALA A 322 -16.98 -18.82 2.21
N LEU A 323 -17.62 -19.28 3.29
CA LEU A 323 -17.24 -18.94 4.67
C LEU A 323 -15.81 -19.38 4.98
N LEU A 324 -15.42 -20.58 4.56
CA LEU A 324 -14.03 -21.03 4.67
C LEU A 324 -13.07 -20.11 3.87
N SER A 325 -13.44 -19.71 2.66
CA SER A 325 -12.65 -18.76 1.88
C SER A 325 -12.48 -17.40 2.56
N MET A 326 -13.47 -16.94 3.35
CA MET A 326 -13.32 -15.78 4.23
C MET A 326 -12.37 -16.10 5.39
N ALA A 327 -12.52 -17.25 6.06
CA ALA A 327 -11.66 -17.67 7.17
C ALA A 327 -10.17 -17.65 6.81
N TYR A 328 -9.81 -18.08 5.59
CA TYR A 328 -8.42 -18.09 5.16
C TYR A 328 -7.83 -16.71 4.87
N VAL A 329 -8.66 -15.69 4.63
CA VAL A 329 -8.21 -14.31 4.48
C VAL A 329 -7.78 -13.75 5.85
N TRP A 330 -8.55 -14.03 6.90
CA TRP A 330 -8.25 -13.64 8.28
C TRP A 330 -7.70 -14.79 9.12
N ARG A 331 -6.97 -15.72 8.49
CA ARG A 331 -6.51 -16.96 9.14
C ARG A 331 -5.73 -16.68 10.43
N ASP A 332 -4.94 -15.62 10.43
CA ASP A 332 -4.06 -15.27 11.55
C ASP A 332 -4.82 -14.53 12.68
N SER A 333 -6.11 -14.19 12.47
CA SER A 333 -7.01 -13.57 13.47
C SER A 333 -7.85 -14.59 14.24
N PHE A 334 -7.82 -15.87 13.84
CA PHE A 334 -8.59 -16.95 14.46
C PHE A 334 -7.69 -17.87 15.27
N GLU A 335 -8.27 -18.52 16.28
CA GLU A 335 -7.55 -19.51 17.06
C GLU A 335 -7.22 -20.72 16.19
N ALA A 336 -5.96 -21.18 16.27
CA ALA A 336 -5.53 -22.37 15.59
C ALA A 336 -6.33 -23.57 16.14
N PRO A 337 -7.15 -24.26 15.31
CA PRO A 337 -8.01 -25.29 15.86
C PRO A 337 -7.18 -26.46 16.39
N GLU A 338 -7.41 -26.85 17.65
CA GLU A 338 -7.00 -28.15 18.18
C GLU A 338 -7.87 -29.23 17.52
N ALA A 339 -7.43 -29.72 16.37
CA ALA A 339 -8.17 -30.69 15.57
C ALA A 339 -7.27 -31.87 15.17
N GLU A 340 -7.76 -33.09 15.41
CA GLU A 340 -7.05 -34.32 15.05
C GLU A 340 -6.97 -34.53 13.54
N THR A 341 -7.96 -34.01 12.78
CA THR A 341 -8.00 -34.14 11.33
C THR A 341 -8.08 -32.81 10.59
N SER A 342 -7.57 -32.79 9.35
CA SER A 342 -7.67 -31.63 8.47
C SER A 342 -9.11 -31.18 8.19
N ARG A 343 -10.10 -32.10 8.23
CA ARG A 343 -11.51 -31.78 8.00
C ARG A 343 -12.16 -31.08 9.19
N GLU A 344 -11.86 -31.53 10.41
CA GLU A 344 -12.31 -30.85 11.64
C GLU A 344 -11.71 -29.45 11.73
N ARG A 345 -10.43 -29.30 11.38
CA ARG A 345 -9.78 -27.99 11.31
C ARG A 345 -10.49 -27.03 10.35
N ILE A 346 -10.85 -27.51 9.16
CA ILE A 346 -11.58 -26.73 8.15
C ILE A 346 -12.96 -26.30 8.66
N ARG A 347 -13.68 -27.20 9.34
CA ARG A 347 -14.99 -26.88 9.94
C ARG A 347 -14.88 -25.85 11.04
N SER A 348 -13.97 -26.07 11.99
CA SER A 348 -13.76 -25.14 13.09
C SER A 348 -13.45 -23.72 12.59
N LEU A 349 -12.59 -23.57 11.57
CA LEU A 349 -12.33 -22.26 10.96
C LEU A 349 -13.57 -21.63 10.32
N ARG A 350 -14.39 -22.45 9.64
CA ARG A 350 -15.67 -21.99 9.05
C ARG A 350 -16.62 -21.53 10.15
N ASP A 351 -16.79 -22.33 11.20
CA ASP A 351 -17.70 -22.08 12.31
C ASP A 351 -17.27 -20.80 13.07
N GLN A 352 -15.97 -20.58 13.31
CA GLN A 352 -15.46 -19.35 13.93
C GLN A 352 -15.80 -18.08 13.12
N VAL A 353 -15.77 -18.15 11.79
CA VAL A 353 -16.16 -17.02 10.93
C VAL A 353 -17.66 -16.73 11.04
N GLU A 354 -18.48 -17.77 11.08
CA GLU A 354 -19.94 -17.66 11.17
C GLU A 354 -20.39 -17.16 12.55
N GLU A 355 -19.80 -17.71 13.63
CA GLU A 355 -20.21 -17.46 15.00
C GLU A 355 -19.52 -16.25 15.63
N THR A 356 -18.19 -16.13 15.49
CA THR A 356 -17.41 -15.06 16.14
C THR A 356 -17.41 -13.78 15.32
N ALA A 357 -17.23 -13.91 14.00
CA ALA A 357 -17.19 -12.75 13.12
C ALA A 357 -18.58 -12.37 12.55
N GLU A 358 -19.61 -13.17 12.83
CA GLU A 358 -21.00 -12.98 12.35
C GLU A 358 -21.12 -12.86 10.81
N ALA A 359 -20.15 -13.41 10.07
CA ALA A 359 -20.15 -13.36 8.62
C ALA A 359 -21.13 -14.40 8.04
N LYS A 360 -21.76 -14.06 6.91
CA LYS A 360 -22.83 -14.87 6.29
C LYS A 360 -22.70 -14.94 4.78
N VAL A 361 -23.26 -15.99 4.20
CA VAL A 361 -23.32 -16.18 2.75
C VAL A 361 -24.79 -16.22 2.35
N LEU A 362 -25.27 -15.12 1.80
CA LEU A 362 -26.68 -14.96 1.43
C LEU A 362 -27.01 -15.67 0.12
N GLU A 363 -26.08 -15.67 -0.83
CA GLU A 363 -26.25 -16.31 -2.14
C GLU A 363 -24.92 -16.92 -2.56
N ALA A 364 -24.94 -18.16 -3.08
CA ALA A 364 -23.75 -18.80 -3.65
C ALA A 364 -24.11 -19.73 -4.80
N HIS A 365 -23.61 -19.42 -5.99
CA HIS A 365 -23.91 -20.14 -7.23
C HIS A 365 -22.63 -20.51 -7.97
N ARG A 366 -22.55 -21.77 -8.41
CA ARG A 366 -21.42 -22.26 -9.22
C ARG A 366 -21.43 -21.62 -10.61
N VAL A 367 -20.25 -21.20 -11.07
CA VAL A 367 -19.99 -20.81 -12.46
C VAL A 367 -19.58 -22.05 -13.25
N THR A 368 -20.37 -22.43 -14.24
CA THR A 368 -20.15 -23.62 -15.06
C THR A 368 -19.46 -23.32 -16.38
N GLN A 369 -19.57 -22.08 -16.88
CA GLN A 369 -18.96 -21.66 -18.13
C GLN A 369 -17.49 -21.29 -17.93
N ASN A 370 -16.60 -21.91 -18.70
CA ASN A 370 -15.16 -21.69 -18.71
C ASN A 370 -14.52 -21.53 -17.30
N PRO A 371 -14.63 -22.55 -16.42
CA PRO A 371 -14.19 -22.43 -15.04
C PRO A 371 -12.67 -22.22 -14.91
N ALA A 372 -11.90 -22.66 -15.91
CA ALA A 372 -10.45 -22.47 -15.96
C ALA A 372 -10.03 -21.00 -16.09
N ALA A 373 -10.88 -20.12 -16.65
CA ALA A 373 -10.58 -18.69 -16.78
C ALA A 373 -10.47 -17.97 -15.43
N TYR A 374 -11.04 -18.55 -14.37
CA TYR A 374 -11.08 -17.97 -13.02
C TYR A 374 -9.99 -18.53 -12.10
N ALA A 375 -9.16 -19.43 -12.59
CA ALA A 375 -8.18 -20.16 -11.81
C ALA A 375 -6.75 -19.89 -12.28
N TYR A 376 -5.86 -19.58 -11.35
CA TYR A 376 -4.42 -19.45 -11.62
C TYR A 376 -3.63 -20.44 -10.76
N LYS A 377 -2.88 -21.34 -11.42
CA LYS A 377 -1.99 -22.32 -10.77
C LYS A 377 -2.63 -23.09 -9.60
N LEU A 378 -3.81 -23.68 -9.81
CA LEU A 378 -4.43 -24.53 -8.79
C LEU A 378 -3.58 -25.77 -8.50
N PRO A 379 -3.59 -26.26 -7.24
CA PRO A 379 -3.05 -27.57 -6.92
C PRO A 379 -3.72 -28.64 -7.79
N ARG A 380 -2.95 -29.65 -8.23
CA ARG A 380 -3.48 -30.79 -9.02
C ARG A 380 -4.66 -31.49 -8.34
N THR A 381 -4.72 -31.38 -7.02
CA THR A 381 -5.75 -31.96 -6.18
C THR A 381 -6.95 -31.04 -5.96
N LEU A 382 -7.08 -29.87 -6.59
CA LEU A 382 -8.27 -29.02 -6.45
C LEU A 382 -8.91 -28.76 -7.83
N PRO A 383 -10.18 -29.16 -8.05
CA PRO A 383 -10.89 -28.77 -9.25
C PRO A 383 -11.16 -27.26 -9.22
N ALA A 384 -11.15 -26.63 -10.39
CA ALA A 384 -11.62 -25.27 -10.55
C ALA A 384 -13.15 -25.26 -10.43
N GLU A 385 -13.66 -24.91 -9.25
CA GLU A 385 -15.10 -24.77 -9.00
C GLU A 385 -15.45 -23.33 -8.67
N PRO A 386 -15.29 -22.40 -9.64
CA PRO A 386 -15.58 -21.00 -9.40
C PRO A 386 -17.05 -20.81 -9.02
N TRP A 387 -17.30 -19.87 -8.13
CA TRP A 387 -18.64 -19.47 -7.70
C TRP A 387 -18.77 -17.96 -7.67
N ARG A 388 -20.01 -17.50 -7.77
CA ARG A 388 -20.42 -16.11 -7.57
C ARG A 388 -21.48 -16.05 -6.49
N GLY A 389 -21.52 -14.96 -5.76
CA GLY A 389 -22.47 -14.84 -4.67
C GLY A 389 -22.48 -13.50 -3.98
N VAL A 390 -23.33 -13.43 -2.96
CA VAL A 390 -23.52 -12.30 -2.06
C VAL A 390 -23.14 -12.74 -0.65
N VAL A 391 -22.30 -11.96 0.01
CA VAL A 391 -21.82 -12.22 1.36
C VAL A 391 -21.97 -10.99 2.24
N ASP A 392 -22.13 -11.26 3.52
CA ASP A 392 -22.01 -10.29 4.61
C ASP A 392 -20.71 -10.60 5.34
N LEU A 393 -19.82 -9.61 5.46
CA LEU A 393 -18.52 -9.80 6.11
C LEU A 393 -18.62 -9.70 7.64
N GLY A 394 -19.76 -9.30 8.20
CA GLY A 394 -19.93 -9.10 9.63
C GLY A 394 -18.83 -8.20 10.20
N ASN A 395 -18.12 -8.69 11.21
CA ASN A 395 -17.04 -7.98 11.90
C ASN A 395 -15.64 -8.25 11.31
N LEU A 396 -15.53 -8.98 10.18
CA LEU A 396 -14.24 -9.29 9.55
C LEU A 396 -13.56 -8.04 8.95
N ALA A 397 -14.35 -7.10 8.43
CA ALA A 397 -13.86 -5.94 7.72
C ALA A 397 -14.79 -4.75 7.96
N THR A 398 -14.25 -3.54 7.89
CA THR A 398 -15.09 -2.34 7.87
C THR A 398 -15.87 -2.27 6.55
N ASP A 399 -16.97 -1.53 6.53
CA ASP A 399 -17.75 -1.30 5.32
C ASP A 399 -16.93 -0.67 4.18
N THR A 400 -15.81 -0.01 4.50
CA THR A 400 -14.97 0.69 3.52
C THR A 400 -13.76 -0.11 3.05
N THR A 401 -13.55 -1.32 3.58
CA THR A 401 -12.34 -2.09 3.32
C THR A 401 -12.41 -2.86 1.99
N ILE A 402 -11.36 -2.78 1.16
CA ILE A 402 -11.23 -3.64 -0.02
C ILE A 402 -10.78 -5.05 0.34
N VAL A 403 -11.52 -6.05 -0.15
CA VAL A 403 -11.28 -7.46 0.17
C VAL A 403 -11.41 -8.32 -1.08
N ALA A 404 -10.56 -9.34 -1.18
CA ALA A 404 -10.73 -10.45 -2.12
C ALA A 404 -10.70 -11.80 -1.36
N ILE A 405 -11.52 -12.76 -1.80
CA ILE A 405 -11.70 -14.06 -1.11
C ILE A 405 -11.40 -15.26 -2.01
N GLY A 406 -11.10 -16.41 -1.38
CA GLY A 406 -10.83 -17.68 -2.05
C GLY A 406 -9.39 -17.81 -2.59
N GLN A 407 -9.09 -18.93 -3.25
CA GLN A 407 -7.73 -19.24 -3.76
C GLN A 407 -7.33 -18.21 -4.81
N SER A 408 -8.31 -17.77 -5.60
CA SER A 408 -8.16 -16.82 -6.66
C SER A 408 -7.95 -15.38 -6.18
N ARG A 409 -8.06 -15.10 -4.86
CA ARG A 409 -7.93 -13.76 -4.28
C ARG A 409 -6.61 -13.07 -4.61
N HIS A 410 -5.57 -13.86 -4.84
CA HIS A 410 -4.24 -13.32 -5.17
C HIS A 410 -4.14 -12.93 -6.64
N MET A 411 -4.97 -13.49 -7.54
CA MET A 411 -4.81 -13.38 -8.99
C MET A 411 -6.15 -13.22 -9.71
N GLY A 412 -6.68 -12.00 -9.73
CA GLY A 412 -7.78 -11.56 -10.59
C GLY A 412 -9.17 -12.16 -10.29
N GLY A 413 -9.29 -13.00 -9.26
CA GLY A 413 -10.54 -13.65 -8.87
C GLY A 413 -10.97 -13.26 -7.45
N GLY A 414 -12.26 -13.38 -7.18
CA GLY A 414 -12.81 -13.27 -5.83
C GLY A 414 -12.78 -11.87 -5.20
N LEU A 415 -12.46 -10.82 -5.96
CA LEU A 415 -12.60 -9.44 -5.48
C LEU A 415 -14.07 -9.16 -5.12
N LEU A 416 -14.30 -8.61 -3.93
CA LEU A 416 -15.61 -8.22 -3.47
C LEU A 416 -15.86 -6.74 -3.80
N VAL A 417 -17.01 -6.46 -4.41
CA VAL A 417 -17.48 -5.09 -4.65
C VAL A 417 -18.70 -4.80 -3.79
N PRO A 418 -18.76 -3.62 -3.16
CA PRO A 418 -19.83 -3.28 -2.25
C PRO A 418 -21.11 -2.94 -3.01
N PHE A 419 -22.24 -3.19 -2.36
CA PHE A 419 -23.52 -2.59 -2.73
C PHE A 419 -24.36 -2.40 -1.48
N ASP A 420 -25.07 -1.29 -1.44
CA ASP A 420 -25.82 -0.88 -0.25
C ASP A 420 -27.29 -1.24 -0.42
N VAL A 421 -27.88 -1.84 0.62
CA VAL A 421 -29.29 -2.22 0.70
C VAL A 421 -29.97 -1.48 1.86
N PRO A 422 -31.26 -1.13 1.75
CA PRO A 422 -31.99 -0.56 2.89
C PRO A 422 -31.93 -1.49 4.11
N THR A 423 -31.86 -0.91 5.31
CA THR A 423 -31.73 -1.70 6.56
C THR A 423 -32.86 -2.72 6.72
N GLU A 424 -34.09 -2.36 6.35
CA GLU A 424 -35.24 -3.29 6.39
C GLU A 424 -35.08 -4.50 5.45
N GLU A 425 -34.52 -4.28 4.26
CA GLU A 425 -34.25 -5.36 3.30
C GLU A 425 -33.13 -6.27 3.81
N TYR A 426 -32.08 -5.68 4.38
CA TYR A 426 -30.98 -6.41 5.00
C TYR A 426 -31.49 -7.33 6.12
N ASP A 427 -32.32 -6.81 7.02
CA ASP A 427 -32.89 -7.58 8.14
C ASP A 427 -33.79 -8.71 7.65
N ARG A 428 -34.53 -8.49 6.55
CA ARG A 428 -35.33 -9.55 5.91
C ARG A 428 -34.44 -10.67 5.34
N ARG A 429 -33.41 -10.31 4.57
CA ARG A 429 -32.46 -11.27 4.00
C ARG A 429 -31.73 -12.08 5.09
N LYS A 430 -31.41 -11.45 6.22
CA LYS A 430 -30.80 -12.13 7.39
C LYS A 430 -31.74 -13.14 8.07
N LYS A 431 -33.06 -12.95 7.97
CA LYS A 431 -34.08 -13.84 8.57
C LYS A 431 -34.44 -15.01 7.65
N GLU A 432 -34.49 -14.79 6.34
CA GLU A 432 -34.79 -15.83 5.34
C GLU A 432 -33.74 -16.98 5.38
N GLU A 433 -32.47 -16.66 5.63
CA GLU A 433 -31.39 -17.66 5.82
C GLU A 433 -31.58 -18.55 7.07
N LYS A 434 -32.30 -18.11 8.11
CA LYS A 434 -32.54 -18.95 9.31
C LYS A 434 -33.58 -20.05 9.07
N HIS A 435 -34.29 -20.03 7.95
CA HIS A 435 -35.38 -20.96 7.65
C HIS A 435 -35.05 -22.00 6.57
N ASP A 436 -33.90 -21.90 5.91
CA ASP A 436 -33.32 -22.90 5.00
C ASP A 436 -32.15 -23.66 5.67
#